data_AF-A0A1I5SGD9-F1
#
_entry.id   AF-A0A1I5SGD9-F1
#
_cell.length_a   1.000
_cell.length_b   1.000
_cell.length_c   1.000
_cell.angle_alpha   90.00
_cell.angle_beta   90.00
_cell.angle_gamma   90.00
#
_symmetry.space_group_name_H-M   'P 1'
#
loop_
_entity.id
_entity.type
_entity.pdbx_description
1 polymer ?
#
loop_
_entity_poly.entity_id
_entity_poly.type
_entity_poly.pdbx_seq_one_letter_code
_entity_poly.pdbx_strand_id
1 'polypeptide(L)'
;MMKKTLLTAAILGSLTSAQAIAECAGNVYSMNAGRGHVGLLLDVQEAKQMSTQYFSDAGERVEFHSRALFSTPSMAYDRITDRLYYTNSPQPTAYHVQVPETEVSAEELKNLDLHAKTIESYQLAYMDPATGEHVAGPVVNKQILRMAFNPDSGELFASDSQTIFKVNSTTGETTHIGDFENGLKFGGFTNWGDFVFQDGELLFITNNRTLSINTGTGAQTLKAFHFIDFVAAATLDQNGQMLVAAKNQNVSGNVNSNHLYRLKPSTGEKKVVGLFPSRISAMATVISEDHTCYEKTEFKSDLTPEVTGITLGSDSVTEGSTAYFTVNFDRATSDANTALRVALKDGTANLNSDYQNTVELLFSDNSTGSATISSTLTGIGLPQGVTSVRIGVPTVNDATHESNENFTLDAWVSTDKSDLTSASVTVVDNDPGEVGIRGCSNGGWTSATNSLTWCSESDTVTYIGDYHNSTHSSRFEGTINGLSIGSASTLNYKIASTQDIGGLSRFTVEMDYGNGWVTVGNYRSRVYSQPTTLSYTYDFTPASTQAKYRLTWNITSDRPGGGDDIAIGLENVTW
;
A
#
# COMPACT_ATOMS: atom_id res chain seq x y z
N MET A 1 -16.46 -41.58 -7.34
CA MET A 1 -16.06 -41.36 -5.93
C MET A 1 -15.23 -42.54 -5.45
N MET A 2 -13.91 -42.39 -5.36
CA MET A 2 -13.03 -43.33 -4.67
C MET A 2 -12.10 -42.50 -3.78
N LYS A 3 -12.30 -42.60 -2.47
CA LYS A 3 -11.43 -42.01 -1.45
C LYS A 3 -10.09 -42.76 -1.48
N LYS A 4 -8.99 -42.06 -1.79
CA LYS A 4 -7.63 -42.58 -1.55
C LYS A 4 -7.15 -42.11 -0.18
N THR A 5 -6.97 -43.08 0.71
CA THR A 5 -6.45 -42.92 2.07
C THR A 5 -4.93 -42.78 2.02
N LEU A 6 -4.38 -41.71 2.61
CA LEU A 6 -2.95 -41.53 2.83
C LEU A 6 -2.47 -42.51 3.92
N LEU A 7 -1.61 -43.46 3.55
CA LEU A 7 -0.83 -44.28 4.48
C LEU A 7 0.61 -43.77 4.47
N THR A 8 1.06 -43.22 5.59
CA THR A 8 2.44 -42.81 5.83
C THR A 8 3.20 -44.01 6.40
N ALA A 9 4.15 -44.56 5.66
CA ALA A 9 5.11 -45.55 6.15
C ALA A 9 6.51 -44.94 6.05
N ALA A 10 7.13 -44.68 7.21
CA ALA A 10 8.52 -44.24 7.30
C ALA A 10 9.44 -45.47 7.22
N ILE A 11 10.23 -45.57 6.16
CA ILE A 11 11.35 -46.51 6.04
C ILE A 11 12.63 -45.68 6.07
N LEU A 12 13.43 -45.85 7.12
CA LEU A 12 14.81 -45.36 7.16
C LEU A 12 15.65 -46.19 6.17
N GLY A 13 15.96 -45.60 5.03
CA GLY A 13 16.95 -46.08 4.08
C GLY A 13 17.63 -44.88 3.45
N SER A 14 18.97 -44.85 3.48
CA SER A 14 19.79 -43.82 2.87
C SER A 14 19.54 -43.76 1.37
N LEU A 15 18.66 -42.84 0.95
CA LEU A 15 18.41 -42.48 -0.43
C LEU A 15 18.85 -41.04 -0.60
N THR A 16 19.73 -40.81 -1.56
CA THR A 16 19.93 -39.49 -2.16
C THR A 16 18.55 -38.92 -2.48
N SER A 17 18.16 -37.84 -1.81
CA SER A 17 16.90 -37.16 -2.07
C SER A 17 16.94 -36.60 -3.49
N ALA A 18 16.43 -37.37 -4.46
CA ALA A 18 15.90 -36.77 -5.67
C ALA A 18 14.81 -35.80 -5.17
N GLN A 19 15.05 -34.50 -5.31
CA GLN A 19 13.99 -33.52 -5.13
C GLN A 19 12.86 -33.96 -6.06
N ALA A 20 11.71 -34.32 -5.50
CA ALA A 20 10.51 -34.51 -6.31
C ALA A 20 10.27 -33.18 -7.01
N ILE A 21 10.35 -33.16 -8.35
CA ILE A 21 9.90 -32.02 -9.12
C ILE A 21 8.41 -31.86 -8.82
N ALA A 22 7.99 -30.64 -8.48
CA ALA A 22 6.59 -30.36 -8.27
C ALA A 22 5.85 -30.49 -9.61
N GLU A 23 4.75 -31.24 -9.59
CA GLU A 23 3.84 -31.41 -10.72
C GLU A 23 2.69 -30.42 -10.59
N CYS A 24 2.42 -29.69 -11.67
CA CYS A 24 1.40 -28.67 -11.79
C CYS A 24 0.43 -29.06 -12.91
N ALA A 25 -0.86 -28.82 -12.72
CA ALA A 25 -1.86 -29.13 -13.73
C ALA A 25 -1.78 -28.15 -14.91
N GLY A 26 -1.77 -28.68 -16.13
CA GLY A 26 -1.81 -27.88 -17.36
C GLY A 26 -0.60 -28.10 -18.25
N ASN A 27 -0.79 -28.91 -19.29
CA ASN A 27 0.15 -29.04 -20.39
C ASN A 27 -0.29 -28.16 -21.58
N VAL A 28 0.61 -27.33 -22.13
CA VAL A 28 0.29 -26.48 -23.28
C VAL A 28 0.61 -27.22 -24.57
N TYR A 29 -0.42 -27.49 -25.36
CA TYR A 29 -0.25 -28.00 -26.71
C TYR A 29 -0.31 -26.91 -27.75
N SER A 30 0.44 -27.10 -28.83
CA SER A 30 0.39 -26.28 -30.03
C SER A 30 0.18 -27.11 -31.28
N MET A 31 -0.35 -26.48 -32.33
CA MET A 31 -0.49 -27.10 -33.64
C MET A 31 -0.27 -26.08 -34.76
N ASN A 32 0.24 -26.55 -35.89
CA ASN A 32 0.41 -25.76 -37.11
C ASN A 32 -0.90 -25.65 -37.92
N ALA A 33 -0.98 -24.59 -38.73
CA ALA A 33 -2.03 -24.40 -39.73
C ALA A 33 -1.44 -24.25 -41.14
N GLY A 34 -2.15 -24.75 -42.14
CA GLY A 34 -1.91 -24.38 -43.54
C GLY A 34 -2.81 -25.15 -44.50
N ARG A 35 -3.02 -24.55 -45.68
CA ARG A 35 -3.79 -25.16 -46.76
C ARG A 35 -2.95 -26.33 -47.28
N GLY A 36 -3.40 -27.57 -47.08
CA GLY A 36 -2.66 -28.78 -47.46
C GLY A 36 -1.63 -29.29 -46.44
N HIS A 37 -1.44 -28.60 -45.31
CA HIS A 37 -0.49 -29.04 -44.27
C HIS A 37 -1.05 -30.21 -43.44
N VAL A 38 -0.18 -31.17 -43.12
CA VAL A 38 -0.40 -32.14 -42.04
C VAL A 38 -0.39 -31.42 -40.69
N GLY A 39 -1.36 -31.73 -39.82
CA GLY A 39 -1.41 -31.22 -38.45
C GLY A 39 -0.54 -32.06 -37.52
N LEU A 40 0.35 -31.41 -36.78
CA LEU A 40 1.15 -32.03 -35.73
C LEU A 40 0.82 -31.39 -34.40
N LEU A 41 0.40 -32.21 -33.42
CA LEU A 41 0.25 -31.76 -32.04
C LEU A 41 1.62 -31.81 -31.38
N LEU A 42 2.04 -30.68 -30.83
CA LEU A 42 3.34 -30.49 -30.22
C LEU A 42 3.18 -29.97 -28.80
N ASP A 43 3.86 -30.59 -27.85
CA ASP A 43 3.95 -30.16 -26.46
C ASP A 43 4.91 -28.97 -26.36
N VAL A 44 4.44 -27.87 -25.77
CA VAL A 44 5.20 -26.62 -25.61
C VAL A 44 5.88 -26.61 -24.25
N GLN A 45 7.21 -26.54 -24.21
CA GLN A 45 7.97 -26.52 -22.96
C GLN A 45 8.13 -25.08 -22.44
N GLU A 46 7.16 -24.57 -21.69
CA GLU A 46 7.00 -23.13 -21.36
C GLU A 46 7.91 -22.65 -20.22
N ALA A 47 8.56 -23.57 -19.50
CA ALA A 47 9.60 -23.27 -18.52
C ALA A 47 10.89 -22.75 -19.17
N LYS A 48 11.15 -23.13 -20.43
CA LYS A 48 12.42 -22.85 -21.11
C LYS A 48 12.43 -21.40 -21.64
N GLN A 49 13.10 -20.49 -20.94
CA GLN A 49 13.28 -19.11 -21.40
C GLN A 49 14.21 -19.01 -22.62
N MET A 50 14.08 -17.97 -23.46
CA MET A 50 15.03 -17.71 -24.57
C MET A 50 16.45 -17.53 -24.02
N SER A 51 17.36 -18.41 -24.41
CA SER A 51 18.78 -18.27 -24.10
C SER A 51 19.51 -17.54 -25.23
N THR A 52 20.72 -17.06 -24.95
CA THR A 52 21.64 -16.57 -25.99
C THR A 52 22.15 -17.69 -26.92
N GLN A 53 21.81 -18.95 -26.63
CA GLN A 53 22.25 -20.14 -27.34
C GLN A 53 21.09 -20.89 -28.01
N TYR A 54 20.08 -20.17 -28.52
CA TYR A 54 18.87 -20.74 -29.14
C TYR A 54 19.12 -21.97 -30.02
N PHE A 55 20.10 -21.93 -30.93
CA PHE A 55 20.37 -23.05 -31.85
C PHE A 55 20.82 -24.34 -31.15
N SER A 56 21.37 -24.24 -29.94
CA SER A 56 21.81 -25.41 -29.16
C SER A 56 20.69 -26.01 -28.29
N ASP A 57 19.70 -25.21 -27.89
CA ASP A 57 18.64 -25.63 -26.96
C ASP A 57 17.24 -25.69 -27.59
N ALA A 58 17.08 -25.31 -28.86
CA ALA A 58 15.79 -25.27 -29.54
C ALA A 58 15.04 -26.62 -29.47
N GLY A 59 15.76 -27.74 -29.62
CA GLY A 59 15.17 -29.07 -29.56
C GLY A 59 14.55 -29.45 -28.21
N GLU A 60 14.91 -28.75 -27.12
CA GLU A 60 14.35 -28.97 -25.79
C GLU A 60 13.10 -28.12 -25.51
N ARG A 61 12.68 -27.28 -26.46
CA ARG A 61 11.58 -26.33 -26.28
C ARG A 61 10.23 -26.91 -26.73
N VAL A 62 10.26 -28.03 -27.43
CA VAL A 62 9.08 -28.65 -28.01
C VAL A 62 9.26 -30.16 -28.07
N GLU A 63 8.20 -30.89 -27.77
CA GLU A 63 8.16 -32.34 -27.95
C GLU A 63 7.05 -32.72 -28.95
N PHE A 64 7.33 -33.71 -29.79
CA PHE A 64 6.32 -34.25 -30.68
C PHE A 64 5.36 -35.15 -29.88
N HIS A 65 4.07 -34.84 -29.93
CA HIS A 65 3.06 -35.67 -29.28
C HIS A 65 2.43 -36.64 -30.29
N SER A 66 1.70 -36.11 -31.28
CA SER A 66 0.90 -36.94 -32.19
C SER A 66 0.64 -36.25 -33.53
N ARG A 67 0.24 -37.05 -34.52
CA ARG A 67 -0.31 -36.56 -35.79
C ARG A 67 -1.82 -36.34 -35.62
N ALA A 68 -2.28 -35.12 -35.87
CA ALA A 68 -3.70 -34.78 -35.87
C ALA A 68 -4.38 -35.19 -37.17
N LEU A 69 -5.73 -35.19 -37.18
CA LEU A 69 -6.51 -35.49 -38.39
C LEU A 69 -6.31 -34.43 -39.48
N PHE A 70 -6.10 -33.18 -39.08
CA PHE A 70 -5.82 -32.04 -39.96
C PHE A 70 -5.07 -30.95 -39.21
N SER A 71 -4.40 -30.06 -39.95
CA SER A 71 -3.82 -28.83 -39.39
C SER A 71 -4.91 -27.84 -38.99
N THR A 72 -4.67 -27.00 -37.98
CA THR A 72 -5.72 -26.20 -37.33
C THR A 72 -5.35 -24.74 -37.08
N PRO A 73 -6.27 -23.80 -37.29
CA PRO A 73 -6.08 -22.39 -36.91
C PRO A 73 -6.46 -22.07 -35.46
N SER A 74 -7.08 -22.99 -34.70
CA SER A 74 -7.44 -22.75 -33.30
C SER A 74 -7.71 -24.06 -32.56
N MET A 75 -7.44 -24.08 -31.25
CA MET A 75 -7.69 -25.19 -30.35
C MET A 75 -8.39 -24.70 -29.09
N ALA A 76 -9.22 -25.53 -28.49
CA ALA A 76 -9.89 -25.22 -27.23
C ALA A 76 -10.10 -26.49 -26.43
N TYR A 77 -9.68 -26.47 -25.17
CA TYR A 77 -9.85 -27.58 -24.24
C TYR A 77 -11.19 -27.44 -23.49
N ASP A 78 -12.00 -28.50 -23.53
CA ASP A 78 -13.22 -28.63 -22.74
C ASP A 78 -12.94 -29.45 -21.48
N ARG A 79 -12.87 -28.76 -20.34
CA ARG A 79 -12.64 -29.37 -19.03
C ARG A 79 -13.81 -30.22 -18.51
N ILE A 80 -15.00 -30.10 -19.09
CA ILE A 80 -16.18 -30.89 -18.67
C ILE A 80 -16.13 -32.28 -19.30
N THR A 81 -15.76 -32.35 -20.58
CA THR A 81 -15.67 -33.63 -21.30
C THR A 81 -14.26 -34.19 -21.41
N ASP A 82 -13.26 -33.46 -20.90
CA ASP A 82 -11.83 -33.79 -20.96
C ASP A 82 -11.38 -34.05 -22.40
N ARG A 83 -11.54 -33.02 -23.25
CA ARG A 83 -11.26 -33.12 -24.69
C ARG A 83 -10.61 -31.86 -25.23
N LEU A 84 -9.53 -32.03 -25.99
CA LEU A 84 -8.88 -30.96 -26.72
C LEU A 84 -9.47 -30.85 -28.13
N TYR A 85 -10.40 -29.92 -28.34
CA TYR A 85 -11.02 -29.71 -29.64
C TYR A 85 -10.16 -28.84 -30.56
N TYR A 86 -10.23 -29.12 -31.86
CA TYR A 86 -9.56 -28.37 -32.93
C TYR A 86 -10.40 -28.41 -34.21
N THR A 87 -10.21 -27.42 -35.09
CA THR A 87 -10.96 -27.26 -36.35
C THR A 87 -10.05 -27.36 -37.57
N ASN A 88 -10.52 -27.82 -38.72
CA ASN A 88 -9.66 -27.87 -39.90
C ASN A 88 -9.34 -26.47 -40.45
N SER A 89 -8.08 -26.26 -40.82
CA SER A 89 -7.71 -25.18 -41.73
C SER A 89 -8.41 -25.40 -43.08
N PRO A 90 -8.72 -24.33 -43.86
CA PRO A 90 -9.30 -24.51 -45.19
C PRO A 90 -8.45 -25.45 -46.05
N GLN A 91 -9.02 -26.58 -46.48
CA GLN A 91 -8.32 -27.57 -47.30
C GLN A 91 -8.79 -27.46 -48.76
N PRO A 92 -7.95 -26.95 -49.68
CA PRO A 92 -8.35 -26.79 -51.08
C PRO A 92 -8.61 -28.13 -51.76
N THR A 93 -9.72 -28.22 -52.49
CA THR A 93 -10.02 -29.35 -53.39
C THR A 93 -9.82 -28.98 -54.87
N ALA A 94 -9.79 -27.68 -55.17
CA ALA A 94 -9.40 -27.14 -56.46
C ALA A 94 -8.84 -25.72 -56.30
N TYR A 95 -8.06 -25.26 -57.27
CA TYR A 95 -7.45 -23.93 -57.29
C TYR A 95 -8.00 -23.09 -58.45
N HIS A 96 -7.93 -21.76 -58.33
CA HIS A 96 -8.27 -20.86 -59.42
C HIS A 96 -7.26 -20.90 -60.56
N VAL A 97 -5.98 -21.09 -60.22
CA VAL A 97 -4.90 -21.30 -61.18
C VAL A 97 -4.87 -22.77 -61.54
N GLN A 98 -4.93 -23.07 -62.84
CA GLN A 98 -4.77 -24.43 -63.35
C GLN A 98 -3.28 -24.70 -63.55
N VAL A 99 -2.75 -25.66 -62.80
CA VAL A 99 -1.35 -26.10 -62.91
C VAL A 99 -1.36 -27.50 -63.54
N PRO A 100 -0.68 -27.72 -64.68
CA PRO A 100 -0.61 -29.04 -65.28
C PRO A 100 0.08 -30.05 -64.35
N GLU A 101 -0.48 -31.25 -64.21
CA GLU A 101 0.07 -32.33 -63.37
C GLU A 101 1.45 -32.81 -63.83
N THR A 102 1.86 -32.47 -65.05
CA THR A 102 3.21 -32.76 -65.58
C THR A 102 4.28 -31.86 -64.99
N GLU A 103 3.90 -30.68 -64.46
CA GLU A 103 4.86 -29.68 -63.95
C GLU A 103 5.03 -29.75 -62.42
N VAL A 104 3.97 -30.17 -61.71
CA VAL A 104 3.93 -30.18 -60.24
C VAL A 104 3.19 -31.42 -59.77
N SER A 105 3.79 -32.19 -58.87
CA SER A 105 3.13 -33.35 -58.26
C SER A 105 1.93 -32.92 -57.40
N ALA A 106 1.01 -33.84 -57.14
CA ALA A 106 -0.13 -33.55 -56.27
C ALA A 106 0.27 -33.11 -54.85
N GLU A 107 1.42 -33.57 -54.36
CA GLU A 107 1.95 -33.17 -53.04
C GLU A 107 2.58 -31.78 -53.08
N GLU A 108 3.34 -31.45 -54.12
CA GLU A 108 3.89 -30.10 -54.30
C GLU A 108 2.76 -29.09 -54.51
N LEU A 109 1.73 -29.43 -55.29
CA LEU A 109 0.58 -28.56 -55.56
C LEU A 109 -0.16 -28.16 -54.28
N LYS A 110 -0.29 -29.09 -53.32
CA LYS A 110 -0.89 -28.83 -52.00
C LYS A 110 -0.10 -27.82 -51.18
N ASN A 111 1.22 -27.76 -51.39
CA ASN A 111 2.14 -26.90 -50.64
C ASN A 111 2.39 -25.54 -51.33
N LEU A 112 1.77 -25.28 -52.50
CA LEU A 112 1.84 -23.98 -53.16
C LEU A 112 0.84 -22.98 -52.56
N ASP A 113 1.24 -21.71 -52.49
CA ASP A 113 0.43 -20.58 -52.01
C ASP A 113 -0.63 -20.14 -53.06
N LEU A 114 -1.40 -21.09 -53.60
CA LEU A 114 -2.45 -20.83 -54.59
C LEU A 114 -3.80 -20.58 -53.93
N HIS A 115 -4.56 -19.63 -54.50
CA HIS A 115 -5.91 -19.35 -54.03
C HIS A 115 -6.85 -20.52 -54.37
N ALA A 116 -7.41 -21.13 -53.33
CA ALA A 116 -8.43 -22.15 -53.45
C ALA A 116 -9.66 -21.63 -54.19
N LYS A 117 -10.17 -22.41 -55.13
CA LYS A 117 -11.47 -22.20 -55.80
C LYS A 117 -12.59 -22.90 -55.04
N THR A 118 -12.30 -24.08 -54.52
CA THR A 118 -13.19 -24.87 -53.67
C THR A 118 -12.40 -25.45 -52.52
N ILE A 119 -13.06 -25.66 -51.38
CA ILE A 119 -12.48 -26.21 -50.16
C ILE A 119 -13.34 -27.36 -49.64
N GLU A 120 -12.75 -28.23 -48.82
CA GLU A 120 -13.50 -29.17 -48.00
C GLU A 120 -14.40 -28.45 -47.00
N SER A 121 -15.40 -29.17 -46.48
CA SER A 121 -16.27 -28.64 -45.43
C SER A 121 -15.47 -28.40 -44.15
N TYR A 122 -15.85 -27.39 -43.36
CA TYR A 122 -15.24 -27.20 -42.06
C TYR A 122 -15.67 -28.31 -41.10
N GLN A 123 -14.77 -28.77 -40.25
CA GLN A 123 -15.00 -29.90 -39.38
C GLN A 123 -14.28 -29.69 -38.04
N LEU A 124 -14.96 -30.03 -36.95
CA LEU A 124 -14.36 -30.20 -35.64
C LEU A 124 -13.76 -31.60 -35.49
N ALA A 125 -12.71 -31.71 -34.70
CA ALA A 125 -12.18 -32.95 -34.18
C ALA A 125 -11.72 -32.71 -32.73
N TYR A 126 -11.42 -33.78 -32.00
CA TYR A 126 -10.80 -33.65 -30.69
C TYR A 126 -9.70 -34.69 -30.48
N MET A 127 -8.77 -34.38 -29.58
CA MET A 127 -7.82 -35.31 -28.99
C MET A 127 -8.32 -35.65 -27.58
N ASP A 128 -8.36 -36.94 -27.25
CA ASP A 128 -8.66 -37.44 -25.90
C ASP A 128 -7.35 -37.51 -25.08
N PRO A 129 -7.14 -36.65 -24.06
CA PRO A 129 -5.90 -36.59 -23.30
C PRO A 129 -5.51 -37.91 -22.64
N ALA A 130 -6.47 -38.74 -22.26
CA ALA A 130 -6.19 -40.00 -21.59
C ALA A 130 -5.58 -41.05 -22.54
N THR A 131 -5.84 -40.95 -23.84
CA THR A 131 -5.41 -41.94 -24.84
C THR A 131 -4.48 -41.38 -25.92
N GLY A 132 -4.46 -40.07 -26.10
CA GLY A 132 -3.82 -39.40 -27.24
C GLY A 132 -4.54 -39.62 -28.59
N GLU A 133 -5.69 -40.29 -28.61
CA GLU A 133 -6.43 -40.59 -29.84
C GLU A 133 -7.13 -39.35 -30.39
N HIS A 134 -7.05 -39.16 -31.71
CA HIS A 134 -7.77 -38.09 -32.40
C HIS A 134 -9.05 -38.62 -33.06
N VAL A 135 -10.19 -38.04 -32.69
CA VAL A 135 -11.52 -38.45 -33.15
C VAL A 135 -12.15 -37.36 -34.02
N ALA A 136 -12.71 -37.77 -35.16
CA ALA A 136 -13.44 -36.88 -36.06
C ALA A 136 -14.78 -36.46 -35.44
N GLY A 137 -15.05 -35.16 -35.43
CA GLY A 137 -16.29 -34.56 -34.94
C GLY A 137 -17.21 -34.09 -36.09
N PRO A 138 -18.22 -33.27 -35.77
CA PRO A 138 -19.22 -32.83 -36.74
C PRO A 138 -18.68 -31.83 -37.76
N VAL A 139 -19.35 -31.76 -38.90
CA VAL A 139 -19.16 -30.70 -39.90
C VAL A 139 -19.77 -29.40 -39.39
N VAL A 140 -19.08 -28.28 -39.60
CA VAL A 140 -19.51 -26.93 -39.23
C VAL A 140 -19.72 -26.11 -40.51
N ASN A 141 -20.75 -25.28 -40.52
CA ASN A 141 -21.11 -24.47 -41.69
C ASN A 141 -20.32 -23.14 -41.81
N LYS A 142 -19.41 -22.86 -40.86
CA LYS A 142 -18.60 -21.64 -40.80
C LYS A 142 -17.14 -21.99 -40.58
N GLN A 143 -16.26 -21.15 -41.14
CA GLN A 143 -14.85 -21.19 -40.80
C GLN A 143 -14.68 -20.78 -39.33
N ILE A 144 -13.89 -21.54 -38.57
CA ILE A 144 -13.50 -21.14 -37.22
C ILE A 144 -12.04 -20.67 -37.30
N LEU A 145 -11.82 -19.39 -36.97
CA LEU A 145 -10.48 -18.80 -36.88
C LEU A 145 -9.95 -18.79 -35.45
N ARG A 146 -10.85 -18.88 -34.48
CA ARG A 146 -10.58 -18.82 -33.05
C ARG A 146 -11.75 -19.41 -32.28
N MET A 147 -11.47 -20.05 -31.15
CA MET A 147 -12.49 -20.63 -30.29
C MET A 147 -12.02 -20.83 -28.85
N ALA A 148 -12.96 -20.81 -27.91
CA ALA A 148 -12.72 -21.09 -26.50
C ALA A 148 -13.96 -21.67 -25.84
N PHE A 149 -13.77 -22.67 -24.97
CA PHE A 149 -14.84 -23.17 -24.11
C PHE A 149 -15.03 -22.26 -22.92
N ASN A 150 -16.29 -21.92 -22.62
CA ASN A 150 -16.62 -21.34 -21.32
C ASN A 150 -16.36 -22.41 -20.24
N PRO A 151 -15.49 -22.15 -19.24
CA PRO A 151 -15.10 -23.15 -18.26
C PRO A 151 -16.23 -23.60 -17.33
N ASP A 152 -17.30 -22.81 -17.20
CA ASP A 152 -18.43 -23.09 -16.33
C ASP A 152 -19.58 -23.78 -17.07
N SER A 153 -19.90 -23.33 -18.29
CA SER A 153 -21.03 -23.88 -19.06
C SER A 153 -20.67 -24.96 -20.07
N GLY A 154 -19.39 -25.08 -20.47
CA GLY A 154 -18.95 -25.97 -21.55
C GLY A 154 -19.42 -25.52 -22.94
N GLU A 155 -19.92 -24.30 -23.08
CA GLU A 155 -20.30 -23.75 -24.39
C GLU A 155 -19.06 -23.33 -25.18
N LEU A 156 -18.96 -23.76 -26.44
CA LEU A 156 -17.88 -23.39 -27.34
C LEU A 156 -18.21 -22.07 -28.05
N PHE A 157 -17.49 -21.01 -27.69
CA PHE A 157 -17.52 -19.73 -28.38
C PHE A 157 -16.49 -19.73 -29.50
N ALA A 158 -16.82 -19.17 -30.65
CA ALA A 158 -15.98 -19.14 -31.83
C ALA A 158 -16.19 -17.87 -32.65
N SER A 159 -15.28 -17.61 -33.59
CA SER A 159 -15.47 -16.56 -34.57
C SER A 159 -14.88 -16.91 -35.94
N ASP A 160 -15.45 -16.32 -36.98
CA ASP A 160 -14.80 -16.13 -38.27
C ASP A 160 -14.17 -14.72 -38.31
N SER A 161 -13.86 -14.18 -39.50
CA SER A 161 -13.30 -12.82 -39.63
C SER A 161 -14.35 -11.71 -39.48
N GLN A 162 -15.63 -12.06 -39.39
CA GLN A 162 -16.77 -11.15 -39.45
C GLN A 162 -17.70 -11.23 -38.23
N THR A 163 -17.96 -12.43 -37.75
CA THR A 163 -19.04 -12.77 -36.81
C THR A 163 -18.51 -13.59 -35.64
N ILE A 164 -19.13 -13.39 -34.48
CA ILE A 164 -18.95 -14.12 -33.23
C ILE A 164 -20.17 -15.03 -33.06
N PHE A 165 -19.94 -16.30 -32.74
CA PHE A 165 -21.00 -17.30 -32.64
C PHE A 165 -20.63 -18.42 -31.66
N LYS A 166 -21.61 -19.24 -31.29
CA LYS A 166 -21.40 -20.50 -30.58
C LYS A 166 -21.41 -21.66 -31.56
N VAL A 167 -20.73 -22.75 -31.21
CA VAL A 167 -20.75 -24.01 -31.94
C VAL A 167 -21.18 -25.12 -30.99
N ASN A 168 -22.17 -25.92 -31.37
CA ASN A 168 -22.44 -27.15 -30.66
C ASN A 168 -21.38 -28.19 -31.03
N SER A 169 -20.50 -28.56 -30.10
CA SER A 169 -19.38 -29.47 -30.36
C SER A 169 -19.79 -30.89 -30.77
N THR A 170 -21.04 -31.27 -30.54
CA THR A 170 -21.58 -32.59 -30.90
C THR A 170 -22.28 -32.57 -32.26
N THR A 171 -23.04 -31.52 -32.59
CA THR A 171 -23.84 -31.45 -33.82
C THR A 171 -23.23 -30.58 -34.92
N GLY A 172 -22.31 -29.68 -34.58
CA GLY A 172 -21.71 -28.69 -35.49
C GLY A 172 -22.61 -27.49 -35.79
N GLU A 173 -23.80 -27.42 -35.18
CA GLU A 173 -24.72 -26.31 -35.34
C GLU A 173 -24.14 -25.01 -34.79
N THR A 174 -24.31 -23.90 -35.53
CA THR A 174 -23.80 -22.58 -35.13
C THR A 174 -24.92 -21.64 -34.71
N THR A 175 -24.70 -20.88 -33.64
CA THR A 175 -25.64 -19.86 -33.15
C THR A 175 -24.96 -18.50 -33.15
N HIS A 176 -25.44 -17.57 -33.96
CA HIS A 176 -24.89 -16.21 -34.03
C HIS A 176 -25.08 -15.45 -32.71
N ILE A 177 -24.05 -14.70 -32.30
CA ILE A 177 -24.07 -13.84 -31.12
C ILE A 177 -24.01 -12.36 -31.53
N GLY A 178 -23.07 -12.01 -32.42
CA GLY A 178 -22.87 -10.63 -32.86
C GLY A 178 -21.80 -10.51 -33.94
N ASP A 179 -21.59 -9.29 -34.42
CA ASP A 179 -20.62 -8.99 -35.48
C ASP A 179 -19.45 -8.18 -34.94
N PHE A 180 -18.24 -8.40 -35.48
CA PHE A 180 -17.12 -7.52 -35.19
C PHE A 180 -17.37 -6.12 -35.75
N GLU A 181 -16.94 -5.09 -35.02
CA GLU A 181 -16.96 -3.73 -35.53
C GLU A 181 -16.12 -3.56 -36.80
N ASN A 182 -16.56 -2.66 -37.69
CA ASN A 182 -15.89 -2.38 -38.96
C ASN A 182 -14.42 -1.97 -38.78
N GLY A 183 -14.09 -1.23 -37.72
CA GLY A 183 -12.71 -0.86 -37.41
C GLY A 183 -11.82 -2.08 -37.13
N LEU A 184 -12.35 -3.12 -36.48
CA LEU A 184 -11.63 -4.36 -36.22
C LEU A 184 -11.47 -5.20 -37.50
N LYS A 185 -12.52 -5.27 -38.31
CA LYS A 185 -12.54 -6.01 -39.59
C LYS A 185 -11.56 -5.40 -40.61
N PHE A 186 -11.75 -4.13 -40.93
CA PHE A 186 -10.96 -3.45 -41.97
C PHE A 186 -9.55 -3.06 -41.50
N GLY A 187 -9.34 -2.93 -40.17
CA GLY A 187 -8.01 -2.83 -39.58
C GLY A 187 -7.22 -4.14 -39.59
N GLY A 188 -7.84 -5.25 -40.01
CA GLY A 188 -7.21 -6.55 -40.13
C GLY A 188 -7.09 -7.34 -38.83
N PHE A 189 -7.51 -6.78 -37.69
CA PHE A 189 -7.43 -7.41 -36.37
C PHE A 189 -8.22 -8.72 -36.31
N THR A 190 -9.40 -8.78 -36.95
CA THR A 190 -10.21 -10.01 -36.97
C THR A 190 -9.60 -11.15 -37.79
N ASN A 191 -8.44 -10.96 -38.42
CA ASN A 191 -7.70 -12.04 -39.09
C ASN A 191 -6.58 -12.64 -38.22
N TRP A 192 -6.37 -12.11 -37.02
CA TRP A 192 -5.31 -12.52 -36.10
C TRP A 192 -5.86 -12.73 -34.70
N GLY A 193 -5.18 -13.57 -33.93
CA GLY A 193 -5.52 -13.78 -32.53
C GLY A 193 -6.51 -14.89 -32.25
N ASP A 194 -6.64 -15.19 -30.97
CA ASP A 194 -7.47 -16.26 -30.45
C ASP A 194 -8.39 -15.79 -29.33
N PHE A 195 -9.36 -16.64 -28.99
CA PHE A 195 -10.24 -16.47 -27.85
C PHE A 195 -9.69 -17.21 -26.63
N VAL A 196 -9.80 -16.59 -25.45
CA VAL A 196 -9.42 -17.21 -24.18
C VAL A 196 -10.40 -16.77 -23.11
N PHE A 197 -10.88 -17.70 -22.28
CA PHE A 197 -11.61 -17.34 -21.07
C PHE A 197 -10.63 -17.14 -19.91
N GLN A 198 -10.72 -15.98 -19.25
CA GLN A 198 -9.96 -15.67 -18.03
C GLN A 198 -10.82 -14.81 -17.11
N ASP A 199 -10.81 -15.10 -15.81
CA ASP A 199 -11.56 -14.34 -14.79
C ASP A 199 -13.06 -14.16 -15.11
N GLY A 200 -13.67 -15.16 -15.76
CA GLY A 200 -15.09 -15.15 -16.15
C GLY A 200 -15.41 -14.35 -17.42
N GLU A 201 -14.41 -13.75 -18.07
CA GLU A 201 -14.58 -12.98 -19.30
C GLU A 201 -14.08 -13.76 -20.52
N LEU A 202 -14.80 -13.64 -21.65
CA LEU A 202 -14.28 -14.05 -22.95
C LEU A 202 -13.39 -12.94 -23.50
N LEU A 203 -12.09 -13.21 -23.59
CA LEU A 203 -11.11 -12.28 -24.12
C LEU A 203 -10.77 -12.63 -25.58
N PHE A 204 -10.60 -11.60 -26.41
CA PHE A 204 -10.04 -11.70 -27.75
C PHE A 204 -8.67 -11.05 -27.77
N ILE A 205 -7.65 -11.88 -27.95
CA ILE A 205 -6.24 -11.47 -27.95
C ILE A 205 -5.80 -11.33 -29.40
N THR A 206 -5.90 -10.13 -29.93
CA THR A 206 -5.61 -9.84 -31.34
C THR A 206 -4.34 -9.00 -31.48
N ASN A 207 -3.97 -8.61 -32.70
CA ASN A 207 -2.79 -7.77 -32.89
C ASN A 207 -2.91 -6.47 -32.08
N ASN A 208 -1.86 -6.21 -31.32
CA ASN A 208 -1.63 -5.02 -30.50
C ASN A 208 -2.59 -4.79 -29.33
N ARG A 209 -3.66 -5.58 -29.14
CA ARG A 209 -4.68 -5.30 -28.13
C ARG A 209 -5.46 -6.52 -27.65
N THR A 210 -5.91 -6.41 -26.41
CA THR A 210 -6.91 -7.29 -25.80
C THR A 210 -8.27 -6.61 -25.83
N LEU A 211 -9.29 -7.34 -26.25
CA LEU A 211 -10.70 -6.94 -26.15
C LEU A 211 -11.42 -7.93 -25.23
N SER A 212 -12.35 -7.48 -24.40
CA SER A 212 -13.39 -8.36 -23.86
C SER A 212 -14.58 -8.44 -24.81
N ILE A 213 -15.21 -9.61 -24.86
CA ILE A 213 -16.37 -9.89 -25.70
C ILE A 213 -17.55 -10.19 -24.78
N ASN A 214 -18.64 -9.44 -24.93
CA ASN A 214 -19.89 -9.77 -24.27
C ASN A 214 -20.45 -11.05 -24.89
N THR A 215 -20.59 -12.12 -24.09
CA THR A 215 -21.01 -13.44 -24.57
C THR A 215 -22.48 -13.51 -25.01
N GLY A 216 -23.32 -12.53 -24.62
CA GLY A 216 -24.72 -12.46 -25.02
C GLY A 216 -24.98 -11.63 -26.29
N THR A 217 -24.18 -10.59 -26.53
CA THR A 217 -24.40 -9.64 -27.65
C THR A 217 -23.25 -9.55 -28.64
N GLY A 218 -22.09 -10.11 -28.29
CA GLY A 218 -20.87 -10.04 -29.08
C GLY A 218 -20.17 -8.69 -29.01
N ALA A 219 -20.69 -7.72 -28.26
CA ALA A 219 -20.10 -6.38 -28.13
C ALA A 219 -18.64 -6.47 -27.66
N GLN A 220 -17.76 -5.68 -28.29
CA GLN A 220 -16.32 -5.71 -28.03
C GLN A 220 -15.92 -4.49 -27.20
N THR A 221 -15.10 -4.67 -26.16
CA THR A 221 -14.61 -3.57 -25.32
C THR A 221 -13.10 -3.66 -25.19
N LEU A 222 -12.39 -2.57 -25.49
CA LEU A 222 -10.93 -2.53 -25.33
C LEU A 222 -10.54 -2.62 -23.86
N LYS A 223 -9.66 -3.58 -23.54
CA LYS A 223 -9.07 -3.75 -22.20
C LYS A 223 -7.72 -3.03 -22.11
N ALA A 224 -6.80 -3.40 -23.00
CA ALA A 224 -5.47 -2.80 -23.04
C ALA A 224 -4.82 -2.95 -24.41
N PHE A 225 -3.82 -2.11 -24.67
CA PHE A 225 -2.89 -2.30 -25.78
C PHE A 225 -1.65 -3.04 -25.29
N HIS A 226 -1.38 -4.20 -25.88
CA HIS A 226 -0.18 -4.99 -25.57
C HIS A 226 0.91 -4.89 -26.64
N PHE A 227 0.62 -4.31 -27.81
CA PHE A 227 1.61 -4.07 -28.87
C PHE A 227 2.40 -5.34 -29.28
N ILE A 228 1.71 -6.46 -29.44
CA ILE A 228 2.25 -7.69 -30.03
C ILE A 228 1.64 -7.80 -31.42
N ASP A 229 2.48 -7.82 -32.44
CA ASP A 229 2.05 -8.03 -33.82
C ASP A 229 2.02 -9.52 -34.17
N PHE A 230 1.28 -9.87 -35.22
CA PHE A 230 1.20 -11.22 -35.77
C PHE A 230 0.78 -12.30 -34.76
N VAL A 231 -0.12 -11.97 -33.84
CA VAL A 231 -0.66 -12.91 -32.86
C VAL A 231 -1.36 -14.06 -33.57
N ALA A 232 -0.85 -15.27 -33.37
CA ALA A 232 -1.33 -16.49 -34.01
C ALA A 232 -2.27 -17.28 -33.10
N ALA A 233 -1.96 -17.36 -31.81
CA ALA A 233 -2.70 -18.15 -30.84
C ALA A 233 -2.54 -17.57 -29.43
N ALA A 234 -3.47 -17.88 -28.54
CA ALA A 234 -3.39 -17.55 -27.12
C ALA A 234 -4.03 -18.65 -26.27
N THR A 235 -3.49 -18.90 -25.08
CA THR A 235 -4.06 -19.82 -24.08
C THR A 235 -3.67 -19.35 -22.67
N LEU A 236 -4.11 -20.05 -21.63
CA LEU A 236 -3.60 -19.87 -20.26
C LEU A 236 -2.52 -20.90 -19.96
N ASP A 237 -1.41 -20.49 -19.39
CA ASP A 237 -0.36 -21.40 -18.92
C ASP A 237 -0.75 -22.04 -17.56
N GLN A 238 0.06 -22.94 -17.01
CA GLN A 238 -0.27 -23.64 -15.75
C GLN A 238 -0.47 -22.71 -14.54
N ASN A 239 0.03 -21.47 -14.60
CA ASN A 239 -0.16 -20.45 -13.56
C ASN A 239 -1.42 -19.60 -13.81
N GLY A 240 -2.23 -19.96 -14.80
CA GLY A 240 -3.37 -19.16 -15.26
C GLY A 240 -2.96 -17.87 -15.95
N GLN A 241 -1.71 -17.73 -16.40
CA GLN A 241 -1.24 -16.54 -17.10
C GLN A 241 -1.42 -16.68 -18.59
N MET A 242 -1.74 -15.58 -19.27
CA MET A 242 -1.97 -15.64 -20.71
C MET A 242 -0.66 -15.85 -21.47
N LEU A 243 -0.56 -16.96 -22.18
CA LEU A 243 0.52 -17.27 -23.10
C LEU A 243 0.07 -16.96 -24.53
N VAL A 244 0.85 -16.15 -25.23
CA VAL A 244 0.54 -15.65 -26.57
C VAL A 244 1.66 -16.05 -27.53
N ALA A 245 1.30 -16.66 -28.66
CA ALA A 245 2.22 -16.96 -29.74
C ALA A 245 2.09 -15.91 -30.85
N ALA A 246 3.22 -15.34 -31.27
CA ALA A 246 3.30 -14.41 -32.39
C ALA A 246 4.22 -14.96 -33.48
N LYS A 247 3.76 -14.91 -34.74
CA LYS A 247 4.53 -15.44 -35.87
C LYS A 247 5.84 -14.68 -36.05
N ASN A 248 6.92 -15.43 -36.22
CA ASN A 248 8.17 -14.89 -36.73
C ASN A 248 8.20 -15.01 -38.25
N GLN A 249 8.16 -13.89 -38.95
CA GLN A 249 8.11 -13.84 -40.41
C GLN A 249 8.86 -12.63 -40.96
N ASN A 250 9.37 -12.75 -42.17
CA ASN A 250 10.04 -11.69 -42.91
C ASN A 250 9.72 -11.80 -44.41
N VAL A 251 10.46 -11.08 -45.26
CA VAL A 251 10.24 -11.08 -46.72
C VAL A 251 10.50 -12.43 -47.40
N SER A 252 11.19 -13.37 -46.75
CA SER A 252 11.33 -14.75 -47.24
C SER A 252 10.19 -15.66 -46.78
N GLY A 253 9.14 -15.11 -46.14
CA GLY A 253 8.00 -15.85 -45.63
C GLY A 253 8.09 -16.16 -44.14
N ASN A 254 7.41 -17.21 -43.71
CA ASN A 254 7.43 -17.65 -42.32
C ASN A 254 8.79 -18.29 -41.99
N VAL A 255 9.40 -17.91 -40.87
CA VAL A 255 10.69 -18.45 -40.41
C VAL A 255 10.50 -19.78 -39.64
N ASN A 256 9.31 -20.37 -39.70
CA ASN A 256 8.90 -21.59 -39.01
C ASN A 256 9.19 -21.56 -37.50
N SER A 257 9.02 -20.38 -36.90
CA SER A 257 9.16 -20.16 -35.46
C SER A 257 8.16 -19.14 -34.96
N ASN A 258 7.94 -19.10 -33.64
CA ASN A 258 7.08 -18.12 -32.98
C ASN A 258 7.75 -17.50 -31.77
N HIS A 259 7.51 -16.21 -31.56
CA HIS A 259 7.79 -15.58 -30.28
C HIS A 259 6.65 -15.90 -29.32
N LEU A 260 6.99 -16.43 -28.15
CA LEU A 260 6.07 -16.64 -27.04
C LEU A 260 6.19 -15.49 -26.05
N TYR A 261 5.04 -14.99 -25.60
CA TYR A 261 4.93 -13.94 -24.60
C TYR A 261 3.96 -14.36 -23.51
N ARG A 262 4.31 -14.07 -22.25
CA ARG A 262 3.31 -13.97 -21.19
C ARG A 262 2.74 -12.55 -21.20
N LEU A 263 1.42 -12.44 -21.14
CA LEU A 263 0.66 -11.20 -21.24
C LEU A 263 -0.21 -11.02 -19.99
N LYS A 264 -0.23 -9.81 -19.43
CA LYS A 264 -1.27 -9.36 -18.49
C LYS A 264 -2.35 -8.62 -19.27
N PRO A 265 -3.54 -9.20 -19.52
CA PRO A 265 -4.47 -8.64 -20.50
C PRO A 265 -5.13 -7.34 -20.05
N SER A 266 -5.19 -7.10 -18.74
CA SER A 266 -5.76 -5.88 -18.15
C SER A 266 -4.86 -4.65 -18.29
N THR A 267 -3.54 -4.83 -18.35
CA THR A 267 -2.58 -3.72 -18.45
C THR A 267 -1.85 -3.67 -19.79
N GLY A 268 -1.83 -4.78 -20.54
CA GLY A 268 -1.08 -4.93 -21.78
C GLY A 268 0.42 -5.19 -21.56
N GLU A 269 0.87 -5.33 -20.32
CA GLU A 269 2.25 -5.70 -20.01
C GLU A 269 2.56 -7.10 -20.54
N LYS A 270 3.76 -7.25 -21.10
CA LYS A 270 4.22 -8.51 -21.69
C LYS A 270 5.64 -8.83 -21.31
N LYS A 271 5.94 -10.13 -21.17
CA LYS A 271 7.28 -10.67 -20.96
C LYS A 271 7.55 -11.73 -22.01
N VAL A 272 8.70 -11.64 -22.68
CA VAL A 272 9.13 -12.66 -23.64
C VAL A 272 9.41 -13.95 -22.87
N VAL A 273 8.77 -15.04 -23.27
CA VAL A 273 9.08 -16.40 -22.82
C VAL A 273 10.21 -16.93 -23.68
N GLY A 274 10.02 -16.95 -25.00
CA GLY A 274 11.12 -17.16 -25.92
C GLY A 274 10.76 -17.44 -27.35
N LEU A 275 11.67 -18.09 -28.09
CA LEU A 275 11.48 -18.46 -29.50
C LEU A 275 11.17 -19.94 -29.56
N PHE A 276 10.04 -20.29 -30.15
CA PHE A 276 9.58 -21.65 -30.33
C PHE A 276 9.94 -22.13 -31.73
N PRO A 277 10.60 -23.29 -31.90
CA PRO A 277 11.16 -23.75 -33.18
C PRO A 277 10.12 -24.45 -34.07
N SER A 278 8.87 -23.98 -34.06
CA SER A 278 7.84 -24.44 -34.97
C SER A 278 6.82 -23.34 -35.24
N ARG A 279 6.04 -23.53 -36.31
CA ARG A 279 4.91 -22.66 -36.62
C ARG A 279 3.69 -23.05 -35.78
N ILE A 280 3.54 -22.41 -34.63
CA ILE A 280 2.31 -22.35 -33.85
C ILE A 280 1.26 -21.53 -34.61
N SER A 281 0.08 -22.10 -34.79
CA SER A 281 -1.11 -21.41 -35.29
C SER A 281 -2.33 -21.61 -34.38
N ALA A 282 -2.24 -22.55 -33.45
CA ALA A 282 -3.23 -22.76 -32.40
C ALA A 282 -2.50 -23.20 -31.13
N MET A 283 -3.05 -22.83 -29.97
CA MET A 283 -2.61 -23.32 -28.66
C MET A 283 -3.80 -23.58 -27.77
N ALA A 284 -3.69 -24.54 -26.88
CA ALA A 284 -4.65 -24.76 -25.81
C ALA A 284 -3.99 -25.57 -24.70
N THR A 285 -4.50 -25.41 -23.49
CA THR A 285 -3.92 -26.02 -22.29
C THR A 285 -4.82 -27.12 -21.77
N VAL A 286 -4.27 -28.32 -21.67
CA VAL A 286 -4.95 -29.50 -21.15
C VAL A 286 -4.65 -29.59 -19.67
N ILE A 287 -5.62 -29.18 -18.84
CA ILE A 287 -5.48 -29.12 -17.38
C ILE A 287 -5.76 -30.45 -16.67
N SER A 288 -6.06 -31.51 -17.41
CA SER A 288 -6.17 -32.88 -16.89
C SER A 288 -4.82 -33.60 -16.80
N GLU A 289 -3.78 -33.04 -17.44
CA GLU A 289 -2.41 -33.54 -17.41
C GLU A 289 -1.55 -32.77 -16.41
N ASP A 290 -0.59 -33.47 -15.83
CA ASP A 290 0.45 -32.92 -14.96
C ASP A 290 1.68 -32.53 -15.79
N HIS A 291 2.31 -31.42 -15.45
CA HIS A 291 3.53 -30.90 -16.07
C HIS A 291 4.48 -30.30 -15.03
N THR A 292 5.75 -30.14 -15.39
CA THR A 292 6.75 -29.55 -14.49
C THR A 292 6.40 -28.10 -14.13
N CYS A 293 6.26 -27.84 -12.82
CA CYS A 293 6.00 -26.50 -12.31
C CYS A 293 7.12 -25.50 -12.70
N TYR A 294 6.73 -24.29 -13.05
CA TYR A 294 7.58 -23.12 -13.30
C TYR A 294 6.98 -21.88 -12.66
N GLU A 295 7.84 -20.98 -12.22
CA GLU A 295 7.45 -19.77 -11.50
C GLU A 295 6.52 -18.88 -12.32
N LYS A 296 5.53 -18.31 -11.64
CA LYS A 296 4.64 -17.30 -12.20
C LYS A 296 5.45 -16.08 -12.62
N THR A 297 5.16 -15.53 -13.79
CA THR A 297 5.72 -14.26 -14.23
C THR A 297 5.13 -13.10 -13.45
N GLU A 298 5.99 -12.34 -12.80
CA GLU A 298 5.64 -11.09 -12.14
C GLU A 298 5.69 -9.91 -13.14
N PHE A 299 4.57 -9.19 -13.27
CA PHE A 299 4.50 -7.95 -14.03
C PHE A 299 4.73 -6.75 -13.11
N LYS A 300 5.13 -5.58 -13.65
CA LYS A 300 5.38 -4.41 -12.80
C LYS A 300 4.12 -3.96 -12.07
N SER A 301 2.96 -4.15 -12.69
CA SER A 301 1.68 -3.90 -12.04
C SER A 301 1.22 -4.95 -11.03
N ASP A 302 1.95 -6.08 -10.88
CA ASP A 302 1.70 -7.04 -9.79
C ASP A 302 2.48 -6.67 -8.52
N LEU A 303 3.49 -5.80 -8.65
CA LEU A 303 4.36 -5.41 -7.55
C LEU A 303 3.61 -4.48 -6.60
N THR A 304 3.45 -4.90 -5.34
CA THR A 304 3.04 -4.03 -4.24
C THR A 304 4.25 -3.27 -3.72
N PRO A 305 4.16 -1.95 -3.50
CA PRO A 305 5.24 -1.20 -2.85
C PRO A 305 5.37 -1.63 -1.39
N GLU A 306 6.59 -1.58 -0.85
CA GLU A 306 6.89 -1.85 0.55
C GLU A 306 7.33 -0.57 1.25
N VAL A 307 6.97 -0.43 2.53
CA VAL A 307 7.50 0.65 3.38
C VAL A 307 8.99 0.41 3.65
N THR A 308 9.82 1.39 3.30
CA THR A 308 11.28 1.34 3.50
C THR A 308 11.75 2.09 4.75
N GLY A 309 10.93 3.01 5.24
CA GLY A 309 11.31 3.90 6.33
C GLY A 309 10.29 5.00 6.59
N ILE A 310 10.31 5.54 7.82
CA ILE A 310 9.58 6.75 8.18
C ILE A 310 10.61 7.85 8.49
N THR A 311 10.56 8.97 7.77
CA THR A 311 11.41 10.14 8.00
C THR A 311 10.64 11.18 8.80
N LEU A 312 11.16 11.57 9.95
CA LEU A 312 10.59 12.63 10.78
C LEU A 312 10.95 14.01 10.21
N GLY A 313 10.01 14.96 10.28
CA GLY A 313 10.31 16.38 10.03
C GLY A 313 11.20 16.98 11.13
N SER A 314 11.06 16.48 12.35
CA SER A 314 11.88 16.78 13.53
C SER A 314 11.69 15.66 14.55
N ASP A 315 12.72 15.34 15.34
CA ASP A 315 12.63 14.33 16.42
C ASP A 315 11.78 14.83 17.60
N SER A 316 11.62 16.14 17.73
CA SER A 316 10.78 16.79 18.72
C SER A 316 10.02 17.99 18.15
N VAL A 317 8.81 18.21 18.64
CA VAL A 317 7.98 19.38 18.34
C VAL A 317 7.46 20.00 19.64
N THR A 318 7.28 21.31 19.64
CA THR A 318 6.62 22.00 20.75
C THR A 318 5.12 21.75 20.71
N GLU A 319 4.47 21.75 21.87
CA GLU A 319 3.01 21.77 21.98
C GLU A 319 2.34 22.82 21.07
N GLY A 320 1.17 22.45 20.56
CA GLY A 320 0.42 23.21 19.54
C GLY A 320 1.00 23.21 18.12
N SER A 321 2.15 22.55 17.90
CA SER A 321 2.74 22.39 16.57
C SER A 321 2.22 21.13 15.85
N THR A 322 2.76 20.83 14.66
CA THR A 322 2.44 19.60 13.92
C THR A 322 3.69 18.74 13.79
N ALA A 323 3.60 17.48 14.24
CA ALA A 323 4.61 16.47 13.97
C ALA A 323 4.41 15.87 12.58
N TYR A 324 5.46 15.85 11.76
CA TYR A 324 5.40 15.33 10.40
C TYR A 324 6.14 13.99 10.28
N PHE A 325 5.43 12.97 9.80
CA PHE A 325 5.97 11.65 9.48
C PHE A 325 5.89 11.43 7.97
N THR A 326 7.02 11.24 7.29
CA THR A 326 7.05 10.92 5.87
C THR A 326 7.31 9.43 5.69
N VAL A 327 6.30 8.68 5.30
CA VAL A 327 6.39 7.24 5.00
C VAL A 327 6.91 7.08 3.57
N ASN A 328 8.01 6.36 3.39
CA ASN A 328 8.68 6.17 2.10
C ASN A 328 8.49 4.75 1.55
N PHE A 329 8.30 4.64 0.24
CA PHE A 329 8.14 3.36 -0.47
C PHE A 329 9.37 3.01 -1.29
N ASP A 330 9.64 1.71 -1.46
CA ASP A 330 10.76 1.20 -2.27
C ASP A 330 10.57 1.44 -3.78
N ARG A 331 9.31 1.60 -4.21
CA ARG A 331 8.89 1.90 -5.58
C ARG A 331 7.59 2.69 -5.58
N ALA A 332 7.26 3.29 -6.73
CA ALA A 332 5.99 3.96 -6.92
C ALA A 332 4.82 2.96 -6.85
N THR A 333 3.68 3.37 -6.28
CA THR A 333 2.45 2.59 -6.26
C THR A 333 2.01 2.25 -7.69
N SER A 334 1.70 0.97 -7.92
CA SER A 334 1.43 0.42 -9.24
C SER A 334 -0.05 0.47 -9.63
N ASP A 335 -0.94 0.49 -8.62
CA ASP A 335 -2.39 0.70 -8.76
C ASP A 335 -2.91 1.77 -7.77
N ALA A 336 -4.15 2.23 -7.99
CA ALA A 336 -4.83 3.18 -7.10
C ALA A 336 -5.57 2.50 -5.92
N ASN A 337 -5.50 1.17 -5.80
CA ASN A 337 -6.15 0.38 -4.76
C ASN A 337 -5.17 -0.01 -3.63
N THR A 338 -3.89 0.31 -3.77
CA THR A 338 -2.87 0.06 -2.77
C THR A 338 -3.20 0.85 -1.52
N ALA A 339 -3.28 0.15 -0.37
CA ALA A 339 -3.61 0.76 0.90
C ALA A 339 -2.38 0.76 1.83
N LEU A 340 -1.97 1.94 2.26
CA LEU A 340 -1.07 2.10 3.39
C LEU A 340 -1.85 1.85 4.68
N ARG A 341 -1.37 0.96 5.54
CA ARG A 341 -1.92 0.75 6.87
C ARG A 341 -1.07 1.51 7.88
N VAL A 342 -1.74 2.27 8.74
CA VAL A 342 -1.08 3.06 9.78
C VAL A 342 -1.74 2.87 11.14
N ALA A 343 -0.98 3.09 12.19
CA ALA A 343 -1.50 3.17 13.56
C ALA A 343 -0.76 4.25 14.35
N LEU A 344 -1.50 5.08 15.09
CA LEU A 344 -0.94 6.04 16.05
C LEU A 344 -1.04 5.45 17.44
N LYS A 345 0.11 5.19 18.05
CA LYS A 345 0.23 4.57 19.37
C LYS A 345 0.66 5.58 20.40
N ASP A 346 -0.08 5.61 21.50
CA ASP A 346 0.31 6.32 22.70
C ASP A 346 1.67 5.80 23.19
N GLY A 347 2.50 6.72 23.66
CA GLY A 347 3.73 6.42 24.40
C GLY A 347 3.53 6.89 25.84
N THR A 348 4.23 7.95 26.21
CA THR A 348 3.84 8.74 27.40
C THR A 348 2.79 9.78 27.05
N ALA A 349 2.75 10.23 25.79
CA ALA A 349 1.70 11.10 25.25
C ALA A 349 0.44 10.28 24.93
N ASN A 350 -0.70 10.85 25.27
CA ASN A 350 -2.05 10.31 25.20
C ASN A 350 -2.89 11.06 24.16
N LEU A 351 -3.67 10.30 23.40
CA LEU A 351 -4.62 10.85 22.44
C LEU A 351 -5.65 11.79 23.09
N ASN A 352 -5.84 12.96 22.47
CA ASN A 352 -6.68 14.11 22.88
C ASN A 352 -6.14 14.94 24.05
N SER A 353 -5.20 14.42 24.83
CA SER A 353 -4.46 15.22 25.80
C SER A 353 -3.33 15.96 25.09
N ASP A 354 -2.49 15.22 24.36
CA ASP A 354 -1.18 15.74 23.95
C ASP A 354 -1.05 15.76 22.41
N TYR A 355 -1.85 14.95 21.72
CA TYR A 355 -1.95 14.94 20.25
C TYR A 355 -3.34 14.56 19.76
N GLN A 356 -3.66 14.87 18.50
CA GLN A 356 -4.93 14.47 17.87
C GLN A 356 -4.70 13.47 16.75
N ASN A 357 -5.68 12.59 16.52
CA ASN A 357 -5.60 11.56 15.50
C ASN A 357 -6.28 11.92 14.17
N THR A 358 -6.82 13.13 14.05
CA THR A 358 -7.24 13.68 12.76
C THR A 358 -6.03 14.32 12.11
N VAL A 359 -5.56 13.73 11.02
CA VAL A 359 -4.28 14.06 10.39
C VAL A 359 -4.48 14.63 8.99
N GLU A 360 -3.52 15.45 8.57
CA GLU A 360 -3.40 15.89 7.18
C GLU A 360 -2.45 14.99 6.41
N LEU A 361 -2.78 14.72 5.14
CA LEU A 361 -1.99 13.89 4.23
C LEU A 361 -1.49 14.73 3.07
N LEU A 362 -0.21 14.60 2.74
CA LEU A 362 0.40 15.13 1.52
C LEU A 362 1.14 14.01 0.80
N PHE A 363 0.67 13.65 -0.39
CA PHE A 363 1.29 12.63 -1.23
C PHE A 363 2.42 13.22 -2.08
N SER A 364 3.34 12.37 -2.56
CA SER A 364 4.49 12.80 -3.37
C SER A 364 4.11 13.43 -4.72
N ASP A 365 2.89 13.22 -5.20
CA ASP A 365 2.32 13.88 -6.39
C ASP A 365 1.72 15.26 -6.09
N ASN A 366 1.82 15.73 -4.83
CA ASN A 366 1.23 16.96 -4.29
C ASN A 366 -0.30 16.94 -4.11
N SER A 367 -0.95 15.79 -4.29
CA SER A 367 -2.33 15.66 -3.85
C SER A 367 -2.41 15.66 -2.32
N THR A 368 -3.55 16.10 -1.77
CA THR A 368 -3.78 16.21 -0.33
C THR A 368 -5.01 15.42 0.10
N GLY A 369 -5.07 15.10 1.39
CA GLY A 369 -6.21 14.42 2.00
C GLY A 369 -6.22 14.56 3.52
N SER A 370 -7.16 13.88 4.17
CA SER A 370 -7.20 13.77 5.62
C SER A 370 -7.65 12.36 6.04
N ALA A 371 -7.29 11.96 7.25
CA ALA A 371 -7.69 10.68 7.82
C ALA A 371 -7.84 10.78 9.34
N THR A 372 -8.62 9.87 9.93
CA THR A 372 -8.64 9.65 11.38
C THR A 372 -7.94 8.32 11.67
N ILE A 373 -6.74 8.39 12.25
CA ILE A 373 -5.91 7.21 12.50
C ILE A 373 -6.27 6.57 13.86
N SER A 374 -6.46 5.26 13.89
CA SER A 374 -6.69 4.53 15.14
C SER A 374 -5.37 3.99 15.73
N SER A 375 -5.42 3.50 16.96
CA SER A 375 -4.27 2.86 17.62
C SER A 375 -3.96 1.45 17.15
N THR A 376 -4.77 0.89 16.26
CA THR A 376 -4.64 -0.49 15.79
C THR A 376 -4.34 -0.56 14.30
N LEU A 377 -5.23 -0.03 13.47
CA LEU A 377 -5.11 -0.01 12.02
C LEU A 377 -6.10 1.01 11.45
N THR A 378 -5.59 1.89 10.59
CA THR A 378 -6.38 2.67 9.63
C THR A 378 -5.78 2.46 8.25
N GLY A 379 -6.62 2.16 7.25
CA GLY A 379 -6.21 2.07 5.85
C GLY A 379 -6.32 3.43 5.16
N ILE A 380 -5.22 3.89 4.55
CA ILE A 380 -5.14 5.09 3.71
C ILE A 380 -4.94 4.62 2.26
N GLY A 381 -5.89 4.93 1.37
CA GLY A 381 -5.74 4.65 -0.05
C GLY A 381 -4.63 5.51 -0.66
N LEU A 382 -3.72 4.89 -1.40
CA LEU A 382 -2.63 5.57 -2.08
C LEU A 382 -3.00 5.85 -3.54
N PRO A 383 -2.84 7.08 -4.04
CA PRO A 383 -2.92 7.35 -5.47
C PRO A 383 -1.88 6.54 -6.26
N GLN A 384 -2.14 6.28 -7.54
CA GLN A 384 -1.16 5.62 -8.41
C GLN A 384 0.07 6.51 -8.65
N GLY A 385 1.26 5.92 -8.66
CA GLY A 385 2.52 6.61 -8.97
C GLY A 385 3.18 7.33 -7.80
N VAL A 386 2.61 7.28 -6.59
CA VAL A 386 3.20 7.94 -5.41
C VAL A 386 4.33 7.11 -4.82
N THR A 387 5.37 7.77 -4.32
CA THR A 387 6.55 7.14 -3.70
C THR A 387 6.67 7.46 -2.21
N SER A 388 5.86 8.39 -1.70
CA SER A 388 5.78 8.69 -0.27
C SER A 388 4.46 9.38 0.10
N VAL A 389 4.13 9.36 1.38
CA VAL A 389 3.07 10.16 1.99
C VAL A 389 3.57 10.80 3.28
N ARG A 390 3.37 12.12 3.41
CA ARG A 390 3.63 12.86 4.64
C ARG A 390 2.33 12.98 5.43
N ILE A 391 2.37 12.51 6.67
CA ILE A 391 1.28 12.52 7.64
C ILE A 391 1.61 13.60 8.69
N GLY A 392 0.78 14.64 8.74
CA GLY A 392 0.85 15.70 9.74
C GLY A 392 -0.07 15.40 10.92
N VAL A 393 0.52 15.11 12.08
CA VAL A 393 -0.18 14.84 13.34
C VAL A 393 -0.11 16.09 14.21
N PRO A 394 -1.23 16.79 14.47
CA PRO A 394 -1.23 17.98 15.32
C PRO A 394 -1.05 17.59 16.79
N THR A 395 -0.21 18.33 17.51
CA THR A 395 -0.10 18.27 18.97
C THR A 395 -1.07 19.26 19.61
N VAL A 396 -1.44 18.99 20.85
CA VAL A 396 -2.30 19.89 21.65
C VAL A 396 -1.40 20.88 22.37
N ASN A 397 -1.94 22.07 22.66
CA ASN A 397 -1.30 23.06 23.52
C ASN A 397 -2.27 23.33 24.66
N ASP A 398 -1.80 23.24 25.89
CA ASP A 398 -2.60 23.65 27.03
C ASP A 398 -1.92 24.72 27.89
N ALA A 399 -2.08 24.67 29.21
CA ALA A 399 -1.56 25.64 30.17
C ALA A 399 -0.95 24.96 31.41
N THR A 400 -0.77 23.64 31.36
CA THR A 400 -0.33 22.79 32.45
C THR A 400 1.09 22.38 32.17
N HIS A 401 2.01 22.67 33.09
CA HIS A 401 3.38 22.20 32.92
C HIS A 401 3.46 20.67 33.06
N GLU A 402 3.89 20.03 31.98
CA GLU A 402 4.09 18.60 31.88
C GLU A 402 5.56 18.24 31.60
N SER A 403 5.89 16.96 31.72
CA SER A 403 7.20 16.47 31.26
C SER A 403 7.15 16.20 29.77
N ASN A 404 8.28 16.28 29.05
CA ASN A 404 8.30 15.90 27.64
C ASN A 404 7.73 14.49 27.41
N GLU A 405 6.82 14.38 26.46
CA GLU A 405 6.09 13.15 26.18
C GLU A 405 6.33 12.65 24.75
N ASN A 406 5.96 11.41 24.45
CA ASN A 406 6.13 10.88 23.10
C ASN A 406 4.97 10.00 22.65
N PHE A 407 4.74 9.98 21.33
CA PHE A 407 3.84 9.06 20.65
C PHE A 407 4.52 8.50 19.40
N THR A 408 3.97 7.40 18.85
CA THR A 408 4.59 6.63 17.77
C THR A 408 3.63 6.41 16.61
N LEU A 409 4.14 6.53 15.38
CA LEU A 409 3.45 6.10 14.16
C LEU A 409 4.04 4.78 13.66
N ASP A 410 3.18 3.77 13.51
CA ASP A 410 3.47 2.57 12.73
C ASP A 410 2.92 2.70 11.31
N ALA A 411 3.64 2.20 10.31
CA ALA A 411 3.23 2.19 8.90
C ALA A 411 3.67 0.91 8.19
N TRP A 412 2.79 0.32 7.36
CA TRP A 412 3.07 -0.89 6.56
C TRP A 412 2.10 -1.02 5.38
N VAL A 413 2.52 -1.64 4.27
CA VAL A 413 1.66 -1.96 3.13
C VAL A 413 1.32 -3.45 3.09
N SER A 414 2.24 -4.33 3.46
CA SER A 414 2.04 -5.78 3.38
C SER A 414 1.08 -6.29 4.46
N THR A 415 0.08 -7.09 4.10
CA THR A 415 -0.93 -7.56 5.07
C THR A 415 -0.37 -8.41 6.20
N ASP A 416 0.78 -9.04 5.99
CA ASP A 416 1.52 -9.84 6.96
C ASP A 416 2.47 -9.03 7.87
N LYS A 417 2.53 -7.71 7.68
CA LYS A 417 3.41 -6.76 8.40
C LYS A 417 4.91 -7.00 8.18
N SER A 418 5.29 -7.69 7.11
CA SER A 418 6.70 -7.92 6.75
C SER A 418 7.50 -6.63 6.52
N ASP A 419 6.83 -5.55 6.09
CA ASP A 419 7.42 -4.22 5.84
C ASP A 419 7.09 -3.20 6.95
N LEU A 420 6.64 -3.63 8.14
CA LEU A 420 6.27 -2.71 9.20
C LEU A 420 7.46 -1.88 9.69
N THR A 421 7.27 -0.57 9.68
CA THR A 421 8.19 0.41 10.24
C THR A 421 7.50 1.28 11.28
N SER A 422 8.25 1.73 12.29
CA SER A 422 7.80 2.61 13.36
C SER A 422 8.71 3.82 13.51
N ALA A 423 8.16 4.98 13.87
CA ALA A 423 8.92 6.15 14.29
C ALA A 423 8.19 6.90 15.41
N SER A 424 8.95 7.44 16.37
CA SER A 424 8.42 8.15 17.54
C SER A 424 8.84 9.62 17.49
N VAL A 425 7.95 10.51 17.91
CA VAL A 425 8.24 11.95 18.05
C VAL A 425 8.02 12.38 19.50
N THR A 426 8.84 13.30 19.98
CA THR A 426 8.69 13.89 21.32
C THR A 426 7.88 15.19 21.24
N VAL A 427 6.86 15.33 22.07
CA VAL A 427 6.15 16.58 22.34
C VAL A 427 6.83 17.27 23.52
N VAL A 428 7.25 18.51 23.29
CA VAL A 428 7.94 19.34 24.27
C VAL A 428 6.95 20.35 24.82
N ASP A 429 6.74 20.25 26.14
CA ASP A 429 5.97 21.19 26.95
C ASP A 429 6.52 22.61 26.77
N ASN A 430 5.60 23.58 26.61
CA ASN A 430 5.95 24.98 26.46
C ASN A 430 5.40 25.86 27.58
N ASP A 431 4.87 25.23 28.63
CA ASP A 431 4.27 25.91 29.75
C ASP A 431 5.30 26.14 30.88
N PRO A 432 5.20 27.27 31.59
CA PRO A 432 6.12 27.57 32.67
C PRO A 432 5.90 26.60 33.84
N GLY A 433 6.98 26.01 34.34
CA GLY A 433 6.91 25.20 35.54
C GLY A 433 6.63 26.08 36.76
N GLU A 434 5.78 25.62 37.69
CA GLU A 434 5.49 26.38 38.92
C GLU A 434 5.68 25.59 40.22
N VAL A 435 6.07 26.31 41.28
CA VAL A 435 6.14 25.81 42.65
C VAL A 435 5.31 26.70 43.55
N GLY A 436 4.34 26.08 44.21
CA GLY A 436 3.54 26.74 45.24
C GLY A 436 4.35 27.12 46.47
N ILE A 437 4.19 28.36 46.92
CA ILE A 437 4.68 28.77 48.24
C ILE A 437 3.66 28.32 49.29
N ARG A 438 4.10 27.52 50.26
CA ARG A 438 3.28 26.99 51.37
C ARG A 438 3.73 27.54 52.72
N GLY A 439 3.69 28.86 52.85
CA GLY A 439 4.25 29.61 53.98
C GLY A 439 3.59 29.39 55.34
N CYS A 440 2.29 29.12 55.43
CA CYS A 440 1.58 28.92 56.70
C CYS A 440 1.97 27.64 57.42
N SER A 441 2.28 26.58 56.67
CA SER A 441 2.68 25.28 57.23
C SER A 441 4.18 25.20 57.55
N ASN A 442 5.01 25.99 56.86
CA ASN A 442 6.47 25.88 56.92
C ASN A 442 7.18 27.18 57.33
N GLY A 443 6.42 28.21 57.68
CA GLY A 443 6.94 29.51 58.05
C GLY A 443 6.92 29.78 59.55
N GLY A 444 7.83 30.64 60.00
CA GLY A 444 8.03 31.03 61.38
C GLY A 444 8.04 32.54 61.54
N TRP A 445 7.37 33.01 62.60
CA TRP A 445 7.32 34.40 62.98
C TRP A 445 8.45 34.76 63.95
N THR A 446 9.08 35.90 63.75
CA THR A 446 9.83 36.61 64.77
C THR A 446 9.19 37.97 64.95
N SER A 447 8.31 38.11 65.95
CA SER A 447 7.59 39.35 66.24
C SER A 447 7.82 39.85 67.67
N ALA A 448 7.55 41.14 67.90
CA ALA A 448 7.47 41.71 69.24
C ALA A 448 6.18 41.26 69.95
N THR A 449 6.19 41.23 71.29
CA THR A 449 5.18 40.60 72.18
C THR A 449 3.74 41.12 72.08
N ASN A 450 3.43 42.10 71.22
CA ASN A 450 2.13 42.77 71.13
C ASN A 450 1.54 42.85 69.70
N SER A 451 1.87 41.92 68.79
CA SER A 451 1.29 41.84 67.42
C SER A 451 0.43 40.59 67.26
N LEU A 452 -0.71 40.70 66.57
CA LEU A 452 -1.55 39.55 66.21
C LEU A 452 -1.23 39.17 64.76
N THR A 453 -0.60 38.01 64.55
CA THR A 453 -0.19 37.55 63.22
C THR A 453 -1.19 36.56 62.63
N TRP A 454 -1.26 36.50 61.30
CA TRP A 454 -2.12 35.55 60.58
C TRP A 454 -1.47 35.08 59.29
N CYS A 455 -1.90 33.91 58.83
CA CYS A 455 -1.49 33.34 57.55
C CYS A 455 -2.67 32.59 56.92
N SER A 456 -2.87 32.77 55.62
CA SER A 456 -3.90 32.11 54.83
C SER A 456 -3.33 31.63 53.51
N GLU A 457 -3.65 30.40 53.12
CA GLU A 457 -3.13 29.74 51.91
C GLU A 457 -4.25 29.42 50.92
N SER A 458 -3.93 29.52 49.63
CA SER A 458 -4.73 29.03 48.50
C SER A 458 -3.81 28.35 47.48
N ASP A 459 -4.36 27.85 46.36
CA ASP A 459 -3.56 27.16 45.34
C ASP A 459 -2.56 28.07 44.62
N THR A 460 -2.85 29.38 44.53
CA THR A 460 -2.05 30.33 43.73
C THR A 460 -1.40 31.45 44.55
N VAL A 461 -1.83 31.65 45.81
CA VAL A 461 -1.27 32.70 46.68
C VAL A 461 -1.30 32.32 48.16
N THR A 462 -0.22 32.65 48.86
CA THR A 462 -0.09 32.61 50.33
C THR A 462 -0.08 34.02 50.89
N TYR A 463 -1.09 34.36 51.69
CA TYR A 463 -1.15 35.63 52.41
C TYR A 463 -0.57 35.49 53.82
N ILE A 464 0.36 36.38 54.15
CA ILE A 464 0.99 36.50 55.47
C ILE A 464 0.75 37.93 55.94
N GLY A 465 0.24 38.10 57.16
CA GLY A 465 -0.03 39.44 57.67
C GLY A 465 0.09 39.56 59.18
N ASP A 466 0.17 40.80 59.63
CA ASP A 466 0.06 41.15 61.03
C ASP A 466 -0.90 42.33 61.25
N TYR A 467 -1.49 42.32 62.43
CA TYR A 467 -2.29 43.40 62.98
C TYR A 467 -1.50 44.08 64.10
N HIS A 468 -1.56 45.41 64.12
CA HIS A 468 -0.75 46.20 65.05
C HIS A 468 -1.38 47.52 65.46
N ASN A 469 -0.98 48.00 66.63
CA ASN A 469 -1.35 49.30 67.21
C ASN A 469 -0.13 50.11 67.70
N SER A 470 1.08 49.74 67.25
CA SER A 470 2.34 50.35 67.67
C SER A 470 3.42 50.22 66.59
N THR A 471 4.42 51.10 66.63
CA THR A 471 5.59 51.04 65.74
C THR A 471 6.44 49.81 66.08
N HIS A 472 6.61 48.90 65.13
CA HIS A 472 7.37 47.68 65.33
C HIS A 472 7.94 47.13 64.01
N SER A 473 8.76 46.09 64.14
CA SER A 473 9.30 45.33 63.02
C SER A 473 8.82 43.90 63.14
N SER A 474 8.35 43.35 62.02
CA SER A 474 7.92 41.96 61.91
C SER A 474 8.75 41.25 60.88
N ARG A 475 9.09 40.00 61.20
CA ARG A 475 9.84 39.11 60.32
C ARG A 475 9.09 37.79 60.19
N PHE A 476 8.90 37.37 58.95
CA PHE A 476 8.42 36.05 58.60
C PHE A 476 9.47 35.33 57.76
N GLU A 477 9.80 34.10 58.15
CA GLU A 477 10.73 33.26 57.40
C GLU A 477 10.07 31.95 57.03
N GLY A 478 10.31 31.47 55.81
CA GLY A 478 9.82 30.17 55.38
C GLY A 478 10.75 29.53 54.38
N THR A 479 10.29 28.42 53.80
CA THR A 479 11.06 27.67 52.81
C THR A 479 10.21 27.37 51.58
N ILE A 480 10.81 27.47 50.40
CA ILE A 480 10.22 27.08 49.12
C ILE A 480 10.90 25.78 48.72
N ASN A 481 10.12 24.74 48.41
CA ASN A 481 10.62 23.42 48.01
C ASN A 481 10.18 23.11 46.58
N GLY A 482 11.02 22.42 45.81
CA GLY A 482 10.72 21.99 44.44
C GLY A 482 11.18 22.95 43.34
N LEU A 483 11.99 23.96 43.69
CA LEU A 483 12.52 24.91 42.71
C LEU A 483 13.37 24.22 41.65
N SER A 484 13.25 24.64 40.39
CA SER A 484 14.13 24.19 39.32
C SER A 484 15.53 24.80 39.46
N ILE A 485 16.55 23.95 39.64
CA ILE A 485 17.94 24.40 39.77
C ILE A 485 18.44 24.92 38.43
N GLY A 486 18.99 26.13 38.42
CA GLY A 486 19.63 26.73 37.24
C GLY A 486 18.68 27.41 36.24
N SER A 487 17.36 27.21 36.36
CA SER A 487 16.37 27.97 35.59
C SER A 487 16.20 29.38 36.18
N ALA A 488 15.95 30.38 35.32
CA ALA A 488 15.52 31.69 35.80
C ALA A 488 14.09 31.56 36.33
N SER A 489 13.91 31.83 37.61
CA SER A 489 12.63 31.75 38.31
C SER A 489 12.14 33.13 38.70
N THR A 490 10.83 33.29 38.77
CA THR A 490 10.18 34.54 39.10
C THR A 490 9.27 34.35 40.31
N LEU A 491 9.46 35.16 41.35
CA LEU A 491 8.54 35.28 42.50
C LEU A 491 7.74 36.57 42.37
N ASN A 492 6.42 36.43 42.26
CA ASN A 492 5.51 37.56 42.36
C ASN A 492 4.98 37.68 43.79
N TYR A 493 4.89 38.91 44.30
CA TYR A 493 4.16 39.15 45.54
C TYR A 493 3.38 40.47 45.51
N LYS A 494 2.37 40.53 46.36
CA LYS A 494 1.45 41.66 46.52
C LYS A 494 1.52 42.16 47.95
N ILE A 495 1.64 43.48 48.12
CA ILE A 495 1.42 44.13 49.41
C ILE A 495 0.03 44.74 49.37
N ALA A 496 -0.83 44.33 50.30
CA ALA A 496 -2.17 44.85 50.48
C ALA A 496 -2.34 45.45 51.87
N SER A 497 -3.03 46.58 51.94
CA SER A 497 -3.45 47.21 53.19
C SER A 497 -4.94 47.53 53.13
N THR A 498 -5.63 47.27 54.23
CA THR A 498 -7.08 47.45 54.36
C THR A 498 -7.47 48.72 55.12
N GLN A 499 -6.54 49.40 55.80
CA GLN A 499 -6.80 50.57 56.66
C GLN A 499 -5.75 51.70 56.53
N ASP A 500 -6.04 52.86 57.14
CA ASP A 500 -5.28 54.13 57.03
C ASP A 500 -3.90 54.01 57.72
N ILE A 501 -2.93 53.47 57.00
CA ILE A 501 -1.65 53.04 57.58
C ILE A 501 -0.86 54.24 58.13
N GLY A 502 -0.50 54.15 59.41
CA GLY A 502 0.79 54.64 59.86
C GLY A 502 1.91 53.94 59.10
N GLY A 503 2.35 54.59 58.01
CA GLY A 503 3.13 54.02 56.90
C GLY A 503 4.07 52.83 57.17
N LEU A 504 3.93 51.80 56.34
CA LEU A 504 5.03 50.87 56.02
C LEU A 504 6.26 51.71 55.67
N SER A 505 7.27 51.72 56.53
CA SER A 505 8.46 52.54 56.34
C SER A 505 9.52 51.82 55.52
N ARG A 506 9.53 50.49 55.62
CA ARG A 506 10.43 49.61 54.87
C ARG A 506 9.83 48.22 54.76
N PHE A 507 9.89 47.64 53.57
CA PHE A 507 9.71 46.22 53.34
C PHE A 507 10.95 45.66 52.66
N THR A 508 11.42 44.51 53.12
CA THR A 508 12.62 43.86 52.60
C THR A 508 12.31 42.40 52.39
N VAL A 509 12.58 41.92 51.18
CA VAL A 509 12.50 40.52 50.79
C VAL A 509 13.92 40.03 50.62
N GLU A 510 14.27 39.04 51.42
CA GLU A 510 15.55 38.37 51.36
C GLU A 510 15.32 36.91 51.01
N MET A 511 16.22 36.35 50.21
CA MET A 511 16.21 34.94 49.86
C MET A 511 17.59 34.35 50.08
N ASP A 512 17.63 33.10 50.55
CA ASP A 512 18.84 32.31 50.69
C ASP A 512 18.70 31.04 49.85
N TYR A 513 19.45 31.00 48.77
CA TYR A 513 19.48 29.92 47.80
C TYR A 513 20.53 28.84 48.14
N GLY A 514 21.04 28.82 49.38
CA GLY A 514 22.09 27.92 49.85
C GLY A 514 23.48 28.56 49.98
N ASN A 515 23.60 29.85 49.64
CA ASN A 515 24.85 30.62 49.70
C ASN A 515 24.76 31.83 50.64
N GLY A 516 23.74 31.86 51.52
CA GLY A 516 23.48 32.96 52.44
C GLY A 516 22.40 33.91 51.94
N TRP A 517 21.94 34.78 52.83
CA TRP A 517 20.85 35.72 52.58
C TRP A 517 21.26 36.83 51.63
N VAL A 518 20.46 37.04 50.59
CA VAL A 518 20.59 38.15 49.64
C VAL A 518 19.28 38.94 49.68
N THR A 519 19.37 40.27 49.80
CA THR A 519 18.20 41.13 49.63
C THR A 519 17.83 41.19 48.15
N VAL A 520 16.69 40.59 47.82
CA VAL A 520 16.15 40.60 46.45
C VAL A 520 15.13 41.71 46.26
N GLY A 521 14.44 42.13 47.32
CA GLY A 521 13.53 43.27 47.31
C GLY A 521 13.79 44.21 48.46
N ASN A 522 13.81 45.53 48.21
CA ASN A 522 13.93 46.54 49.25
C ASN A 522 13.06 47.75 48.91
N TYR A 523 11.86 47.76 49.46
CA TYR A 523 10.91 48.84 49.28
C TYR A 523 11.01 49.83 50.44
N ARG A 524 11.18 51.11 50.10
CA ARG A 524 11.26 52.23 51.05
C ARG A 524 10.38 53.35 50.56
N SER A 525 9.11 53.30 50.93
CA SER A 525 8.17 54.36 50.60
C SER A 525 7.05 54.35 51.64
N ARG A 526 6.61 55.55 52.04
CA ARG A 526 5.44 55.72 52.90
C ARG A 526 4.20 55.54 52.02
N VAL A 527 3.54 54.38 52.13
CA VAL A 527 2.27 54.10 51.44
C VAL A 527 1.18 54.95 52.10
N TYR A 528 0.55 55.86 51.36
CA TYR A 528 -0.53 56.72 51.86
C TYR A 528 -1.86 56.46 51.14
N SER A 529 -2.91 56.35 51.97
CA SER A 529 -4.36 56.43 51.69
C SER A 529 -4.96 55.52 50.61
N GLN A 530 -5.99 54.76 51.05
CA GLN A 530 -6.88 53.84 50.33
C GLN A 530 -6.34 52.43 50.07
N PRO A 531 -7.24 51.41 49.91
CA PRO A 531 -6.84 50.04 49.60
C PRO A 531 -5.96 50.04 48.36
N THR A 532 -4.66 49.84 48.57
CA THR A 532 -3.65 49.85 47.52
C THR A 532 -3.03 48.46 47.49
N THR A 533 -3.08 47.84 46.31
CA THR A 533 -2.34 46.62 46.03
C THR A 533 -1.13 46.99 45.19
N LEU A 534 0.05 46.70 45.71
CA LEU A 534 1.32 46.89 45.00
C LEU A 534 1.89 45.51 44.66
N SER A 535 1.97 45.21 43.36
CA SER A 535 2.59 43.98 42.86
C SER A 535 4.06 44.21 42.55
N TYR A 536 4.89 43.22 42.89
CA TYR A 536 6.30 43.22 42.58
C TYR A 536 6.73 41.84 42.07
N THR A 537 7.72 41.85 41.20
CA THR A 537 8.26 40.67 40.53
C THR A 537 9.75 40.60 40.81
N TYR A 538 10.23 39.43 41.22
CA TYR A 538 11.63 39.20 41.54
C TYR A 538 12.15 37.98 40.81
N ASP A 539 13.15 38.22 39.98
CA ASP A 539 13.81 37.16 39.24
C ASP A 539 15.04 36.66 39.99
N PHE A 540 15.20 35.35 40.04
CA PHE A 540 16.32 34.68 40.70
C PHE A 540 16.64 33.34 40.02
N THR A 541 17.85 32.84 40.19
CA THR A 541 18.24 31.52 39.68
C THR A 541 18.51 30.60 40.88
N PRO A 542 17.67 29.60 41.15
CA PRO A 542 17.86 28.70 42.28
C PRO A 542 19.16 27.89 42.14
N ALA A 543 19.98 27.87 43.19
CA ALA A 543 21.16 27.00 43.28
C ALA A 543 20.88 25.67 43.99
N SER A 544 19.63 25.47 44.43
CA SER A 544 19.13 24.31 45.18
C SER A 544 17.64 24.15 44.91
N THR A 545 17.11 22.92 45.02
CA THR A 545 15.65 22.65 44.96
C THR A 545 14.89 23.25 46.14
N GLN A 546 15.62 23.78 47.12
CA GLN A 546 15.10 24.44 48.31
C GLN A 546 15.72 25.83 48.46
N ALA A 547 14.89 26.86 48.67
CA ALA A 547 15.33 28.21 49.04
C ALA A 547 14.61 28.69 50.28
N LYS A 548 15.32 29.36 51.19
CA LYS A 548 14.69 30.06 52.32
C LYS A 548 14.31 31.46 51.88
N TYR A 549 13.18 31.94 52.34
CA TYR A 549 12.78 33.32 52.16
C TYR A 549 12.55 33.99 53.51
N ARG A 550 12.80 35.29 53.54
CA ARG A 550 12.62 36.14 54.71
C ARG A 550 11.96 37.42 54.25
N LEU A 551 10.80 37.68 54.82
CA LEU A 551 10.05 38.91 54.66
C LEU A 551 10.25 39.72 55.94
N THR A 552 10.79 40.93 55.82
CA THR A 552 10.97 41.85 56.94
C THR A 552 10.24 43.15 56.62
N TRP A 553 9.26 43.53 57.44
CA TRP A 553 8.61 44.83 57.30
C TRP A 553 8.68 45.63 58.60
N ASN A 554 8.78 46.94 58.44
CA ASN A 554 8.77 47.90 59.53
C ASN A 554 7.54 48.78 59.39
N ILE A 555 6.73 48.82 60.44
CA ILE A 555 5.51 49.62 60.46
C ILE A 555 5.64 50.74 61.47
N THR A 556 5.19 51.93 61.10
CA THR A 556 5.29 53.13 61.92
C THR A 556 3.91 53.69 62.20
N SER A 557 3.32 53.33 63.34
CA SER A 557 2.00 53.87 63.73
C SER A 557 2.09 55.39 63.92
N ASP A 558 1.22 56.15 63.26
CA ASP A 558 1.16 57.61 63.34
C ASP A 558 0.03 58.12 64.26
N ARG A 559 -0.75 57.21 64.88
CA ARG A 559 -1.80 57.53 65.86
C ARG A 559 -1.79 56.58 67.07
N PRO A 560 -1.81 57.09 68.31
CA PRO A 560 -2.00 56.26 69.49
C PRO A 560 -3.39 55.61 69.47
N GLY A 561 -3.47 54.30 69.21
CA GLY A 561 -4.70 53.50 69.34
C GLY A 561 -5.46 53.16 68.05
N GLY A 562 -4.95 53.51 66.87
CA GLY A 562 -5.44 52.97 65.59
C GLY A 562 -4.86 51.57 65.36
N GLY A 563 -5.69 50.60 65.01
CA GLY A 563 -5.26 49.27 64.66
C GLY A 563 -5.21 49.10 63.15
N ASP A 564 -4.04 48.81 62.60
CA ASP A 564 -3.81 48.71 61.15
C ASP A 564 -3.40 47.27 60.77
N ASP A 565 -3.71 46.87 59.54
CA ASP A 565 -3.38 45.55 58.98
C ASP A 565 -2.46 45.68 57.77
N ILE A 566 -1.41 44.86 57.72
CA ILE A 566 -0.65 44.62 56.48
C ILE A 566 -0.77 43.16 56.07
N ALA A 567 -0.99 42.93 54.77
CA ALA A 567 -1.02 41.61 54.17
C ALA A 567 -0.02 41.54 53.02
N ILE A 568 0.81 40.50 53.00
CA ILE A 568 1.76 40.19 51.93
C ILE A 568 1.30 38.89 51.29
N GLY A 569 0.80 38.95 50.06
CA GLY A 569 0.45 37.78 49.24
C GLY A 569 1.64 37.34 48.40
N LEU A 570 2.20 36.16 48.67
CA LEU A 570 3.24 35.52 47.85
C LEU A 570 2.56 34.60 46.82
N GLU A 571 2.81 34.81 45.53
CA GLU A 571 2.33 33.93 44.47
C GLU A 571 3.29 32.74 44.24
N ASN A 572 2.87 31.79 43.43
CA ASN A 572 3.72 30.67 43.02
C ASN A 572 4.98 31.17 42.30
N VAL A 573 6.07 30.44 42.48
CA VAL A 573 7.32 30.70 41.75
C VAL A 573 7.22 30.01 40.40
N THR A 574 7.34 30.75 39.30
CA THR A 574 7.34 30.22 37.92
C THR A 574 8.76 30.18 37.35
N TRP A 575 9.11 29.24 36.46
CA TRP A 575 10.42 29.20 35.77
C TRP A 575 10.38 28.63 34.36
#